data_AF-A0A124IEV8-F1
#
_entry.id   AF-A0A124IEV8-F1
#
_cell.length_a   1.000
_cell.length_b   1.000
_cell.length_c   1.000
_cell.angle_alpha   90.00
_cell.angle_beta   90.00
_cell.angle_gamma   90.00
#
_symmetry.space_group_name_H-M   'P 1'
#
loop_
_entity.id
_entity.type
_entity.pdbx_description
1 polymer ?
#
loop_
_entity_poly.entity_id
_entity_poly.type
_entity_poly.pdbx_seq_one_letter_code
_entity_poly.pdbx_strand_id
1 'polypeptide(L)'
;MVTHDTEFHAAVARTSGNTALASILIGTSGGTFRGRVWRGIVECDAHARTIAEHEVILEAIRVGDAPLVRAAALTHVATTSNWLAAILERAAAVADGSTPRLRGVRRAAAVPKRGRRICRR
;
A
#
# COMPACT_ATOMS: atom_id res chain seq x y z
N MET A 1 -12.11 6.80 -2.08
CA MET A 1 -10.73 6.28 -2.12
C MET A 1 -10.67 4.78 -1.89
N VAL A 2 -11.19 4.31 -0.76
CA VAL A 2 -11.26 2.89 -0.41
C VAL A 2 -11.96 2.04 -1.48
N THR A 3 -13.13 2.47 -1.97
CA THR A 3 -13.82 1.82 -3.11
C THR A 3 -12.96 1.74 -4.37
N HIS A 4 -12.26 2.82 -4.72
CA HIS A 4 -11.40 2.86 -5.91
C HIS A 4 -10.19 1.93 -5.80
N ASP A 5 -9.64 1.71 -4.60
CA ASP A 5 -8.58 0.71 -4.35
C ASP A 5 -9.08 -0.70 -4.68
N THR A 6 -10.27 -1.05 -4.19
CA THR A 6 -10.90 -2.35 -4.46
C THR A 6 -11.22 -2.53 -5.95
N GLU A 7 -11.78 -1.50 -6.58
CA GLU A 7 -12.10 -1.52 -8.01
C GLU A 7 -10.84 -1.72 -8.87
N PHE A 8 -9.74 -1.05 -8.51
CA PHE A 8 -8.44 -1.21 -9.15
C PHE A 8 -7.93 -2.65 -9.04
N HIS A 9 -7.88 -3.21 -7.82
CA HIS A 9 -7.42 -4.59 -7.63
C HIS A 9 -8.30 -5.61 -8.36
N ALA A 10 -9.62 -5.40 -8.36
CA ALA A 10 -10.53 -6.26 -9.10
C ALA A 10 -10.29 -6.17 -10.62
N ALA A 11 -9.99 -4.98 -11.15
CA ALA A 11 -9.63 -4.80 -12.55
C ALA A 11 -8.34 -5.53 -12.93
N VAL A 12 -7.27 -5.35 -12.15
CA VAL A 12 -5.99 -6.06 -12.35
C VAL A 12 -6.16 -7.58 -12.22
N ALA A 13 -6.97 -8.05 -11.26
CA ALA A 13 -7.19 -9.49 -11.10
C ALA A 13 -7.93 -10.10 -12.30
N ARG A 14 -8.88 -9.37 -12.90
CA ARG A 14 -9.61 -9.82 -14.09
C ARG A 14 -8.73 -9.94 -15.34
N THR A 15 -7.63 -9.19 -15.45
CA THR A 15 -6.72 -9.33 -16.61
C THR A 15 -5.95 -10.66 -16.62
N SER A 16 -5.98 -11.42 -15.52
CA SER A 16 -5.37 -12.76 -15.48
C SER A 16 -6.09 -13.82 -16.33
N GLY A 17 -7.33 -13.55 -16.77
CA GLY A 17 -8.17 -14.52 -17.47
C GLY A 17 -8.64 -15.70 -16.60
N ASN A 18 -8.23 -15.76 -15.33
CA ASN A 18 -8.56 -16.84 -14.39
C ASN A 18 -9.52 -16.32 -13.31
N THR A 19 -10.82 -16.53 -13.53
CA THR A 19 -11.92 -16.08 -12.67
C THR A 19 -11.86 -16.64 -11.24
N ALA A 20 -11.36 -17.87 -11.07
CA ALA A 20 -11.16 -18.47 -9.75
C ALA A 20 -10.04 -17.76 -8.98
N LEU A 21 -8.90 -17.53 -9.62
CA LEU A 21 -7.77 -16.80 -9.03
C LEU A 21 -8.15 -15.35 -8.70
N ALA A 22 -8.89 -14.69 -9.59
CA ALA A 22 -9.38 -13.33 -9.36
C ALA A 22 -10.31 -13.25 -8.14
N SER A 23 -11.20 -14.22 -7.96
CA SER A 23 -12.12 -14.27 -6.82
C SER A 23 -11.40 -14.47 -5.49
N ILE A 24 -10.37 -15.33 -5.47
CA ILE A 24 -9.52 -15.54 -4.28
C ILE A 24 -8.75 -14.24 -3.95
N LEU A 25 -8.15 -13.59 -4.95
CA LEU A 25 -7.43 -12.33 -4.75
C LEU A 25 -8.34 -11.22 -4.23
N ILE A 26 -9.55 -11.08 -4.76
CA ILE A 26 -10.55 -10.10 -4.29
C ILE A 26 -10.97 -10.41 -2.85
N GLY A 27 -11.26 -11.68 -2.53
CA GLY A 27 -11.64 -12.11 -1.18
C GLY A 27 -10.54 -11.90 -0.14
N THR A 28 -9.29 -12.21 -0.49
CA THR A 28 -8.14 -12.06 0.42
C THR A 28 -7.72 -10.59 0.57
N SER A 29 -7.94 -9.76 -0.46
CA SER A 29 -7.69 -8.32 -0.42
C SER A 29 -8.55 -7.59 0.62
N GLY A 30 -9.69 -8.15 1.05
CA GLY A 30 -10.55 -7.56 2.07
C GLY A 30 -9.90 -7.42 3.47
N GLY A 31 -8.95 -8.29 3.81
CA GLY A 31 -8.19 -8.22 5.06
C GLY A 31 -7.12 -7.13 5.04
N THR A 32 -6.33 -7.06 3.95
CA THR A 32 -5.34 -6.01 3.67
C THR A 32 -5.98 -4.64 3.49
N PHE A 33 -7.20 -4.61 2.97
CA PHE A 33 -8.03 -3.43 2.78
C PHE A 33 -8.35 -2.71 4.10
N ARG A 34 -8.72 -3.43 5.17
CA ARG A 34 -8.96 -2.81 6.49
C ARG A 34 -7.70 -2.15 7.06
N GLY A 35 -6.54 -2.77 6.85
CA GLY A 35 -5.24 -2.20 7.20
C GLY A 35 -4.93 -0.92 6.42
N ARG A 36 -5.23 -0.88 5.12
CA ARG A 36 -5.05 0.32 4.28
C ARG A 36 -6.03 1.44 4.61
N VAL A 37 -7.28 1.12 4.95
CA VAL A 37 -8.27 2.10 5.42
C VAL A 37 -7.79 2.77 6.71
N TRP A 38 -7.38 1.96 7.69
CA TRP A 38 -6.80 2.47 8.94
C TRP A 38 -5.53 3.29 8.68
N ARG A 39 -4.69 2.87 7.72
CA ARG A 39 -3.52 3.64 7.30
C ARG A 39 -3.85 5.01 6.74
N GLY A 40 -4.82 5.10 5.84
CA GLY A 40 -5.24 6.37 5.25
C GLY A 40 -5.76 7.35 6.31
N ILE A 41 -6.36 6.83 7.38
CA ILE A 41 -6.82 7.62 8.53
C ILE A 41 -5.64 8.10 9.39
N VAL A 42 -4.58 7.28 9.53
CA VAL A 42 -3.45 7.55 10.43
C VAL A 42 -2.29 8.30 9.75
N GLU A 43 -2.10 8.17 8.43
CA GLU A 43 -0.93 8.70 7.72
C GLU A 43 -1.34 9.56 6.50
N CYS A 44 -1.13 10.88 6.61
CA CYS A 44 -1.61 11.86 5.62
C CYS A 44 -1.07 11.65 4.20
N ASP A 45 0.14 11.10 4.04
CA ASP A 45 0.77 10.86 2.72
C ASP A 45 0.48 9.45 2.17
N ALA A 46 -0.26 8.59 2.90
CA ALA A 46 -0.54 7.21 2.47
C ALA A 46 -1.32 7.14 1.16
N HIS A 47 -2.28 8.06 0.98
CA HIS A 47 -3.11 8.13 -0.21
C HIS A 47 -2.32 8.44 -1.48
N ALA A 48 -1.46 9.46 -1.44
CA ALA A 48 -0.62 9.83 -2.57
C ALA A 48 0.35 8.71 -2.95
N ARG A 49 0.89 8.00 -1.96
CA ARG A 49 1.77 6.85 -2.20
C ARG A 49 1.04 5.67 -2.83
N THR A 50 -0.17 5.33 -2.36
CA THR A 50 -0.98 4.26 -2.97
C THR A 50 -1.28 4.56 -4.44
N ILE A 51 -1.63 5.82 -4.77
CA ILE A 51 -1.87 6.23 -6.16
C ILE A 51 -0.60 6.05 -7.02
N ALA A 52 0.55 6.54 -6.55
CA ALA A 52 1.80 6.39 -7.29
C ALA A 52 2.19 4.91 -7.50
N GLU A 53 1.98 4.05 -6.50
CA GLU A 53 2.22 2.61 -6.64
C GLU A 53 1.24 1.95 -7.63
N HIS A 54 -0.02 2.37 -7.67
CA HIS A 54 -1.00 1.90 -8.66
C HIS A 54 -0.65 2.33 -10.08
N GLU A 55 -0.16 3.56 -10.27
CA GLU A 55 0.29 4.05 -11.57
C GLU A 55 1.46 3.21 -12.11
N VAL A 56 2.41 2.83 -11.25
CA VAL A 56 3.53 1.95 -11.62
C VAL A 56 3.04 0.57 -12.05
N ILE A 57 2.08 -0.03 -11.32
CA ILE A 57 1.47 -1.32 -11.70
C ILE A 57 0.76 -1.20 -13.04
N LEU A 58 -0.03 -0.14 -13.23
CA LEU A 58 -0.78 0.09 -14.46
C LEU A 58 0.14 0.25 -15.67
N GLU A 59 1.24 0.99 -15.51
CA GLU A 59 2.22 1.17 -16.57
C GLU A 59 2.93 -0.13 -16.93
N ALA A 60 3.31 -0.93 -15.93
CA ALA A 60 3.88 -2.25 -16.16
C ALA A 60 2.93 -3.17 -16.95
N ILE A 61 1.62 -3.10 -16.66
CA ILE A 61 0.60 -3.85 -17.41
C ILE A 61 0.49 -3.35 -18.85
N ARG A 62 0.52 -2.02 -19.07
CA ARG A 62 0.43 -1.43 -20.42
C ARG A 62 1.61 -1.84 -21.30
N VAL A 63 2.81 -1.91 -20.74
CA VAL A 63 4.01 -2.39 -21.44
C VAL A 63 3.95 -3.89 -21.72
N GLY A 64 3.12 -4.65 -20.99
CA GLY A 64 2.96 -6.10 -21.17
C GLY A 64 4.09 -6.94 -20.56
N ASP A 65 4.91 -6.36 -19.68
CA ASP A 65 6.05 -7.03 -19.04
C ASP A 65 5.61 -7.73 -17.74
N ALA A 66 5.37 -9.04 -17.83
CA ALA A 66 4.90 -9.82 -16.69
C ALA A 66 5.87 -9.84 -15.47
N PRO A 67 7.21 -9.98 -15.65
CA PRO A 67 8.17 -9.75 -14.58
C PRO A 67 8.03 -8.38 -13.89
N LEU A 68 7.91 -7.30 -14.66
CA LEU A 68 7.77 -5.94 -14.13
C LEU A 68 6.46 -5.78 -13.34
N VAL A 69 5.35 -6.32 -13.85
CA VAL A 69 4.06 -6.32 -13.14
C VAL A 69 4.18 -7.04 -11.79
N ARG A 70 4.84 -8.20 -11.75
CA ARG A 70 5.07 -8.94 -10.49
C ARG A 70 5.89 -8.14 -9.50
N ALA A 71 6.99 -7.53 -9.94
CA ALA A 71 7.85 -6.73 -9.07
C ALA A 71 7.11 -5.50 -8.49
N ALA A 72 6.34 -4.80 -9.33
CA ALA A 72 5.52 -3.66 -8.91
C ALA A 72 4.44 -4.07 -7.89
N ALA A 73 3.72 -5.16 -8.18
CA ALA A 73 2.68 -5.68 -7.28
C ALA A 73 3.25 -6.13 -5.92
N LEU A 74 4.37 -6.85 -5.91
CA LEU A 74 5.05 -7.25 -4.68
C LEU A 74 5.50 -6.06 -3.85
N THR A 75 6.06 -5.03 -4.50
CA THR A 75 6.48 -3.79 -3.84
C THR A 75 5.31 -3.08 -3.17
N HIS A 76 4.18 -2.97 -3.88
CA HIS A 76 2.95 -2.36 -3.35
C HIS A 76 2.43 -3.08 -2.09
N VAL A 77 2.38 -4.42 -2.12
CA VAL A 77 1.98 -5.23 -0.96
C VAL A 77 2.98 -5.04 0.19
N ALA A 78 4.28 -5.11 -0.09
CA ALA A 78 5.34 -4.96 0.91
C ALA A 78 5.31 -3.60 1.60
N THR A 79 5.01 -2.51 0.88
CA THR A 79 4.82 -1.17 1.48
C THR A 79 3.77 -1.22 2.60
N THR A 80 2.61 -1.82 2.33
CA THR A 80 1.51 -1.90 3.29
C THR A 80 1.86 -2.81 4.47
N SER A 81 2.44 -3.98 4.20
CA SER A 81 2.83 -4.95 5.23
C SER A 81 3.90 -4.39 6.17
N ASN A 82 4.91 -3.70 5.64
CA ASN A 82 5.98 -3.10 6.45
C ASN A 82 5.45 -1.98 7.36
N TRP A 83 4.49 -1.19 6.87
CA TRP A 83 3.84 -0.18 7.70
C TRP A 83 3.05 -0.80 8.86
N LEU A 84 2.29 -1.88 8.59
CA LEU A 84 1.54 -2.57 9.63
C LEU A 84 2.49 -3.16 10.69
N ALA A 85 3.57 -3.80 10.26
CA ALA A 85 4.60 -4.33 11.15
C ALA A 85 5.17 -3.23 12.06
N ALA A 86 5.52 -2.07 11.49
CA ALA A 86 6.04 -0.94 12.26
C ALA A 86 5.04 -0.39 13.30
N ILE A 87 3.74 -0.43 13.02
CA ILE A 87 2.72 -0.05 14.00
C ILE A 87 2.60 -1.08 15.12
N LEU A 88 2.60 -2.37 14.77
CA LEU A 88 2.52 -3.44 15.77
C LEU A 88 3.75 -3.43 16.68
N GLU A 89 4.95 -3.19 16.13
CA GLU A 89 6.18 -3.01 16.90
C GLU A 89 6.08 -1.83 17.87
N ARG A 90 5.51 -0.69 17.44
CA ARG A 90 5.30 0.47 18.31
C ARG A 90 4.26 0.19 19.40
N ALA A 91 3.17 -0.50 19.06
CA ALA A 91 2.13 -0.85 20.02
C ALA A 91 2.68 -1.81 21.10
N ALA A 92 3.51 -2.78 20.69
CA ALA A 92 4.19 -3.68 21.61
C ALA A 92 5.16 -2.92 22.55
N ALA A 93 5.97 -2.02 21.99
CA ALA A 93 6.91 -1.19 22.75
C ALA A 93 6.21 -0.27 23.79
N VAL A 94 5.02 0.24 23.46
CA VAL A 94 4.22 1.01 24.43
C VAL A 94 3.67 0.11 25.54
N ALA A 95 3.26 -1.12 25.22
CA ALA A 95 2.73 -2.07 26.19
C ALA A 95 3.81 -2.64 27.12
N ASP A 96 5.05 -2.78 26.64
CA ASP A 96 6.18 -3.33 27.39
C ASP A 96 7.03 -2.25 28.10
N GLY A 97 6.76 -0.95 27.89
CA GLY A 97 7.51 0.16 28.48
C GLY A 97 8.88 0.41 27.85
N SER A 98 9.18 -0.20 26.70
CA SER A 98 10.45 -0.11 25.99
C SER A 98 10.42 0.94 24.87
N THR A 99 11.58 1.49 24.52
CA THR A 99 11.71 2.37 23.35
C THR A 99 11.60 1.57 22.03
N PRO A 100 10.75 1.96 21.06
CA PRO A 100 10.60 1.21 19.81
C PRO A 100 11.89 1.19 18.99
N ARG A 101 12.34 -0.01 18.57
CA ARG A 101 13.42 -0.17 17.58
C ARG A 101 12.84 0.05 16.18
N LEU A 102 13.01 1.24 15.60
CA LEU A 102 12.63 1.47 14.21
C LEU A 102 13.55 0.67 13.28
N ARG A 103 13.03 -0.41 12.68
CA ARG A 103 13.74 -1.12 11.61
C ARG A 103 13.92 -0.14 10.44
N GLY A 104 15.16 0.00 9.96
CA GLY A 104 15.57 1.02 8.99
C GLY A 104 14.75 1.01 7.71
N VAL A 105 13.67 1.79 7.67
CA VAL A 105 13.01 2.21 6.45
C VAL A 105 13.94 3.25 5.83
N ARG A 106 14.56 2.93 4.69
CA ARG A 106 15.20 3.96 3.87
C ARG A 106 14.15 5.03 3.62
N ARG A 107 14.36 6.24 4.14
CA ARG A 107 13.56 7.40 3.74
C ARG A 107 13.56 7.43 2.22
N ALA A 108 12.39 7.26 1.61
CA ALA A 108 12.23 7.64 0.22
C ALA A 108 12.71 9.10 0.10
N ALA A 109 13.62 9.35 -0.83
CA ALA A 109 14.14 10.69 -1.07
C ALA A 109 12.97 11.67 -1.20
N ALA A 110 13.05 12.78 -0.46
CA ALA A 110 12.01 13.79 -0.47
C ALA A 110 11.89 14.37 -1.88
N VAL A 111 10.75 14.13 -2.54
CA VAL A 111 10.30 14.96 -3.66
C VAL A 111 10.10 16.37 -3.11
N PRO A 112 10.68 17.43 -3.73
CA PRO A 112 10.62 18.78 -3.17
C PRO A 112 9.16 19.25 -3.09
N LYS A 113 8.65 19.41 -1.85
CA LYS A 113 7.30 19.92 -1.60
C LYS A 113 7.27 21.42 -1.92
N ARG A 114 6.73 21.79 -3.09
CA ARG A 114 6.24 23.15 -3.33
C ARG A 114 4.98 23.38 -2.47
N GLY A 115 5.12 24.19 -1.43
CA GLY A 115 4.00 24.85 -0.73
C GLY A 115 3.36 24.03 0.39
N ARG A 116 3.65 24.42 1.65
CA ARG A 116 2.91 24.02 2.85
C ARG A 116 1.42 24.34 2.71
N ARG A 117 0.55 23.36 2.95
CA ARG A 117 -0.73 23.61 3.62
C ARG A 117 -0.93 22.60 4.74
N ILE A 118 -1.16 23.17 5.91
CA ILE A 118 -1.35 22.53 7.20
C ILE A 118 -2.66 21.72 7.13
N CYS A 119 -2.63 20.43 7.45
CA CYS A 119 -3.84 19.67 7.77
C CYS A 119 -4.39 20.20 9.10
N ARG A 120 -5.46 21.01 9.04
CA ARG A 120 -6.24 21.36 10.23
C ARG A 120 -7.37 20.34 10.38
N ARG A 121 -7.39 19.80 11.61
CA ARG A 121 -8.40 19.11 12.40
C ARG A 121 -9.74 18.77 11.75
#